data_AF-A0A356QHB6-F1
#
_entry.id   AF-A0A356QHB6-F1
#
_cell.length_a   1.000
_cell.length_b   1.000
_cell.length_c   1.000
_cell.angle_alpha   90.00
_cell.angle_beta   90.00
_cell.angle_gamma   90.00
#
_symmetry.space_group_name_H-M   'P 1'
#
loop_
_entity.id
_entity.type
_entity.pdbx_description
1 polymer ?
#
loop_
_entity_poly.entity_id
_entity_poly.type
_entity_poly.pdbx_seq_one_letter_code
_entity_poly.pdbx_strand_id
1 'polypeptide(L)' 'MTSTDTLIRAELVSFARDPGDGNLPQPGSLEHYGDGLLWLKEGHIQAIGHYADLIDQLPPNSQVLDYRGRLI' A
#
# COMPACT_ATOMS: atom_id res chain seq x y z
N MET A 1 -4.31 17.54 17.96
CA MET A 1 -5.15 16.38 17.61
C MET A 1 -4.21 15.25 17.24
N THR A 2 -4.37 14.05 17.81
CA THR A 2 -3.51 12.92 17.47
C THR A 2 -3.89 12.44 16.07
N SER A 3 -2.98 12.68 15.12
CA SER A 3 -3.03 12.13 13.76
C SER A 3 -3.31 10.62 13.87
N THR A 4 -4.40 10.13 13.27
CA THR A 4 -4.72 8.70 13.31
C THR A 4 -4.06 8.04 12.12
N ASP A 5 -2.99 7.30 12.38
CA ASP A 5 -2.37 6.42 11.40
C ASP A 5 -3.22 5.15 11.22
N THR A 6 -3.39 4.69 9.99
CA THR A 6 -3.99 3.40 9.65
C THR A 6 -3.00 2.64 8.77
N LEU A 7 -2.64 1.43 9.20
CA LEU A 7 -1.64 0.60 8.56
C LEU A 7 -2.30 -0.71 8.14
N ILE A 8 -2.31 -1.01 6.85
CA ILE A 8 -2.99 -2.18 6.27
C ILE A 8 -1.96 -3.03 5.54
N ARG A 9 -1.80 -4.30 5.93
CA ARG A 9 -0.92 -5.26 5.25
C ARG A 9 -1.76 -6.23 4.42
N ALA A 10 -1.53 -6.29 3.11
CA ALA A 10 -2.28 -7.11 2.16
C ALA A 10 -1.48 -7.35 0.88
N GLU A 11 -2.04 -8.09 -0.07
CA GLU A 11 -1.58 -7.99 -1.46
C GLU A 11 -2.16 -6.70 -2.06
N LEU A 12 -1.31 -5.85 -2.64
CA LEU A 12 -1.71 -4.53 -3.14
C LEU A 12 -1.52 -4.44 -4.66
N VAL A 13 -2.54 -3.93 -5.37
CA VAL A 13 -2.46 -3.59 -6.80
C VAL A 13 -2.91 -2.15 -7.01
N SER A 14 -2.13 -1.37 -7.75
CA SER A 14 -2.54 -0.02 -8.13
C SER A 14 -2.02 0.36 -9.52
N PHE A 15 -2.63 1.39 -10.11
CA PHE A 15 -2.15 2.00 -11.33
C PHE A 15 -1.64 3.40 -11.03
N ALA A 16 -0.33 3.55 -10.88
CA ALA A 16 0.31 4.84 -10.54
C ALA A 16 0.38 5.80 -11.75
N ARG A 17 0.13 5.28 -12.96
CA ARG A 17 0.12 6.01 -14.22
C ARG A 17 -1.01 5.49 -15.10
N ASP A 18 -1.24 6.19 -16.21
CA ASP A 18 -2.19 5.76 -17.22
C ASP A 18 -1.87 4.33 -17.71
N PRO A 19 -2.78 3.36 -17.51
CA PRO A 19 -2.58 1.99 -17.99
C PRO A 19 -2.76 1.85 -19.51
N GLY A 20 -3.27 2.88 -20.20
CA GLY A 20 -3.61 2.86 -21.62
C GLY A 20 -4.89 2.07 -21.93
N ASP A 21 -5.23 2.04 -23.22
CA ASP A 21 -6.51 1.48 -23.71
C ASP A 21 -6.43 -0.01 -24.14
N GLY A 22 -5.29 -0.67 -23.91
CA GLY A 22 -5.05 -2.05 -24.33
C GLY A 22 -5.56 -3.10 -23.32
N ASN A 23 -5.55 -4.37 -23.73
CA ASN A 23 -5.89 -5.49 -22.84
C ASN A 23 -4.80 -5.80 -21.79
N LEU A 24 -3.61 -5.23 -21.94
CA LEU A 24 -2.51 -5.32 -20.99
C LEU A 24 -2.14 -3.90 -20.56
N PRO A 25 -1.87 -3.66 -19.27
CA PRO A 25 -1.48 -2.34 -18.81
C PRO A 25 -0.12 -1.95 -19.40
N GLN A 26 0.05 -0.67 -19.72
CA GLN A 26 1.32 -0.16 -20.23
C GLN A 26 2.47 -0.48 -19.25
N PRO A 27 3.68 -0.81 -19.74
CA PRO A 27 4.83 -1.08 -18.87
C PRO A 27 5.06 0.06 -17.87
N GLY A 28 5.16 -0.29 -16.60
CA GLY A 28 5.39 0.67 -15.50
C GLY A 28 4.16 1.47 -15.06
N SER A 29 2.96 1.17 -15.58
CA SER A 29 1.70 1.73 -15.05
C SER A 29 1.14 0.94 -13.88
N LEU A 30 1.34 -0.38 -13.88
CA LEU A 30 0.91 -1.30 -12.83
C LEU A 30 1.99 -1.40 -11.74
N GLU A 31 1.57 -1.18 -10.49
CA GLU A 31 2.33 -1.55 -9.29
C GLU A 31 1.66 -2.73 -8.61
N HIS A 32 2.46 -3.72 -8.22
CA HIS A 32 2.00 -4.92 -7.52
C HIS A 32 2.94 -5.25 -6.36
N TYR A 33 2.38 -5.37 -5.17
CA TYR A 33 3.09 -5.76 -3.96
C TYR A 33 2.43 -7.01 -3.37
N GLY A 34 3.03 -8.18 -3.60
CA GLY A 34 2.52 -9.47 -3.09
C GLY A 34 2.40 -9.56 -1.56
N ASP A 35 3.21 -8.78 -0.85
CA ASP A 35 3.14 -8.56 0.60
C ASP A 35 3.38 -7.06 0.86
N GLY A 36 2.35 -6.27 0.61
CA GLY A 36 2.39 -4.82 0.67
C GLY A 36 1.91 -4.25 2.00
N LEU A 37 2.29 -2.99 2.25
CA LEU A 37 1.79 -2.17 3.33
C LEU A 37 1.26 -0.84 2.78
N LEU A 38 0.00 -0.55 3.08
CA LEU A 38 -0.63 0.74 2.84
C LEU A 38 -0.68 1.51 4.17
N TRP A 39 0.02 2.65 4.21
CA TRP A 39 -0.01 3.56 5.35
C TRP A 39 -0.83 4.79 5.00
N LEU A 40 -1.94 4.97 5.71
CA LEU A 40 -2.75 6.18 5.69
C LEU A 40 -2.45 7.03 6.92
N LYS A 41 -2.22 8.32 6.71
CA LYS A 41 -2.13 9.32 7.77
C LYS A 41 -3.17 10.39 7.53
N GLU A 42 -4.09 10.58 8.49
CA GLU A 42 -5.20 11.53 8.34
C GLU A 42 -6.01 11.32 7.05
N GLY A 43 -6.24 10.04 6.70
CA GLY A 43 -6.99 9.66 5.50
C GLY A 43 -6.25 9.82 4.17
N HIS A 44 -4.98 10.25 4.19
CA HIS A 44 -4.15 10.38 2.99
C HIS A 44 -3.08 9.30 2.95
N ILE A 45 -2.72 8.83 1.75
CA ILE A 45 -1.62 7.87 1.58
C ILE A 45 -0.32 8.56 2.00
N GLN A 46 0.26 8.10 3.10
CA GLN A 46 1.57 8.52 3.58
C GLN A 46 2.68 7.70 2.91
N ALA A 47 2.46 6.39 2.77
CA ALA A 47 3.39 5.47 2.09
C ALA A 47 2.65 4.23 1.58
N ILE A 48 3.18 3.66 0.50
CA ILE A 48 2.80 2.36 -0.06
C ILE A 48 4.06 1.66 -0.54
N GLY A 49 4.14 0.34 -0.38
CA GLY A 49 5.29 -0.45 -0.80
C GLY A 49 5.28 -1.85 -0.23
N HIS A 50 6.38 -2.60 -0.38
CA HIS A 50 6.53 -3.88 0.29
C HIS A 50 6.58 -3.69 1.81
N TYR A 51 5.91 -4.58 2.55
CA TYR A 51 5.88 -4.54 4.01
C TYR A 51 7.30 -4.59 4.61
N ALA A 52 8.18 -5.42 4.05
CA ALA A 52 9.56 -5.56 4.50
C ALA A 52 10.39 -4.26 4.40
N ASP A 53 10.08 -3.39 3.43
CA ASP A 53 10.81 -2.14 3.21
C ASP A 53 10.30 -1.00 4.11
N LEU A 54 9.05 -1.11 4.59
CA LEU A 54 8.36 -0.06 5.34
C LEU A 54 8.28 -0.32 6.84
N ILE A 55 8.45 -1.57 7.30
CA ILE A 55 8.24 -1.95 8.69
C ILE A 55 9.11 -1.17 9.68
N ASP A 56 10.36 -0.88 9.32
CA ASP A 56 11.31 -0.16 10.19
C ASP A 56 10.99 1.35 10.30
N GLN A 57 10.11 1.86 9.43
CA GLN A 57 9.70 3.26 9.40
C GLN A 57 8.41 3.52 10.20
N LEU A 58 7.75 2.45 10.68
CA LEU A 58 6.47 2.57 11.34
C LEU A 58 6.60 3.22 12.72
N PRO A 59 5.61 4.05 13.12
CA PRO A 59 5.55 4.55 14.48
C PRO A 59 5.59 3.41 15.50
N PRO A 60 6.26 3.58 16.66
CA PRO A 60 6.28 2.56 17.70
C PRO A 60 4.86 2.23 18.17
N ASN A 61 4.60 0.95 18.48
CA ASN A 61 3.29 0.42 18.87
C ASN A 61 2.19 0.57 17.80
N SER A 62 2.56 0.77 16.54
CA SER A 62 1.64 0.73 15.42
C SER A 62 0.86 -0.59 15.35
N GLN A 63 -0.46 -0.49 15.23
CA GLN A 63 -1.30 -1.65 14.93
C GLN A 63 -1.41 -1.82 13.42
N VAL A 64 -0.91 -2.94 12.90
CA VAL A 64 -1.09 -3.32 11.49
C VAL A 64 -2.35 -4.17 11.36
N LEU A 65 -3.29 -3.70 10.53
CA LEU A 65 -4.47 -4.45 10.13
C LEU A 65 -4.06 -5.53 9.12
N ASP A 66 -4.17 -6.78 9.51
CA ASP A 66 -3.78 -7.93 8.68
C ASP A 66 -4.91 -8.35 7.74
N TYR A 67 -4.73 -8.09 6.46
CA TYR A 67 -5.61 -8.48 5.36
C TYR A 67 -4.88 -9.36 4.34
N ARG A 68 -3.78 -10.02 4.74
CA ARG A 68 -3.09 -10.98 3.86
C ARG A 68 -4.06 -12.06 3.38
N GLY A 69 -3.88 -12.49 2.13
CA GLY A 69 -4.82 -13.37 1.42
C GLY A 69 -6.03 -12.65 0.83
N ARG A 70 -6.12 -11.31 0.98
CA ARG A 70 -7.03 -10.46 0.21
C ARG A 70 -6.23 -9.53 -0.71
N LEU A 71 -6.87 -9.13 -1.80
CA LEU A 71 -6.38 -8.16 -2.76
C LEU A 71 -7.01 -6.79 -2.47
N ILE A 72 -6.19 -5.75 -2.35
CA ILE A 72 -6.60 -4.36 -2.20
C ILE A 72 -6.09 -3.56 -3.39
#